data_AF-D9VUP2-F1
#
_entry.id   AF-D9VUP2-F1
#
_cell.length_a   1.000
_cell.length_b   1.000
_cell.length_c   1.000
_cell.angle_alpha   90.00
_cell.angle_beta   90.00
_cell.angle_gamma   90.00
#
_symmetry.space_group_name_H-M   'P 1'
#
loop_
_entity.id
_entity.type
_entity.pdbx_description
1 polymer ?
#
loop_
_entity_poly.entity_id
_entity_poly.type
_entity_poly.pdbx_seq_one_letter_code
_entity_poly.pdbx_strand_id
1 'polypeptide(L)'
;MLEAEARFRPGSAGLRAELGDRTAAAVPAPAAPPGVSTGEALEAYGAALREDPWLESWPVVLGPVVPVPGDGAEAAWQLADAQGTSALPVSLPQGRSRSGLWRLAALSGGGPVTVFGECGHRGFTPLTAWQPDSPEPVPLV
;
A
#
# COMPACT_ATOMS: atom_id res chain seq x y z
N MET A 1 -10.95 3.05 -13.60
CA MET A 1 -12.22 3.43 -12.97
C MET A 1 -13.28 2.40 -13.28
N LEU A 2 -14.01 1.98 -12.25
CA LEU A 2 -15.09 1.00 -12.32
C LEU A 2 -16.33 1.66 -11.76
N GLU A 3 -17.42 1.65 -12.52
CA GLU A 3 -18.74 2.05 -12.04
C GLU A 3 -19.61 0.80 -11.88
N ALA A 4 -19.97 0.53 -10.62
CA ALA A 4 -20.73 -0.65 -10.25
C ALA A 4 -21.42 -0.43 -8.90
N GLU A 5 -22.49 -1.18 -8.65
CA GLU A 5 -23.07 -1.29 -7.33
C GLU A 5 -22.08 -1.98 -6.37
N ALA A 6 -21.92 -1.45 -5.16
CA ALA A 6 -21.15 -2.09 -4.09
C ALA A 6 -22.06 -2.34 -2.88
N ARG A 7 -22.29 -3.62 -2.56
CA ARG A 7 -23.10 -4.05 -1.40
C ARG A 7 -22.19 -4.38 -0.24
N PHE A 8 -22.03 -3.46 0.71
CA PHE A 8 -21.17 -3.64 1.86
C PHE A 8 -21.73 -4.69 2.83
N ARG A 9 -20.85 -5.58 3.31
CA ARG A 9 -21.19 -6.58 4.33
C ARG A 9 -20.91 -6.01 5.72
N PRO A 10 -21.72 -6.37 6.74
CA PRO A 10 -21.47 -5.93 8.12
C PRO A 10 -20.05 -6.28 8.58
N GLY A 11 -19.41 -5.38 9.33
CA GLY A 11 -18.08 -5.55 9.91
C GLY A 11 -17.53 -4.21 10.36
N SER A 12 -16.70 -4.21 11.41
CA SER A 12 -16.07 -3.02 11.98
C SER A 12 -15.16 -2.29 11.00
N ALA A 13 -14.51 -3.02 10.08
CA ALA A 13 -13.56 -2.48 9.13
C ALA A 13 -14.19 -1.89 7.85
N GLY A 14 -15.43 -2.24 7.49
CA GLY A 14 -16.07 -1.80 6.23
C GLY A 14 -15.39 -2.26 4.93
N LEU A 15 -14.40 -3.17 5.00
CA LEU A 15 -13.57 -3.59 3.84
C LEU A 15 -14.19 -4.69 2.98
N ARG A 16 -15.37 -5.19 3.35
CA ARG A 16 -16.03 -6.30 2.65
C ARG A 16 -17.22 -5.77 1.88
N ALA A 17 -17.19 -5.94 0.57
CA ALA A 17 -18.31 -5.62 -0.30
C ALA A 17 -18.46 -6.67 -1.40
N GLU A 18 -19.70 -6.88 -1.81
CA GLU A 18 -20.02 -7.62 -3.02
C GLU A 18 -20.23 -6.63 -4.16
N LEU A 19 -19.54 -6.89 -5.28
CA LEU A 19 -19.74 -6.13 -6.50
C LEU A 19 -21.04 -6.62 -7.17
N GLY A 20 -22.00 -5.71 -7.33
CA GLY A 20 -23.24 -5.95 -8.05
C GLY A 20 -23.11 -5.60 -9.53
N ASP A 21 -24.18 -5.06 -10.10
CA ASP A 21 -24.24 -4.76 -11.52
C ASP A 21 -23.29 -3.61 -11.89
N ARG A 22 -22.63 -3.78 -13.05
CA ARG A 22 -21.73 -2.78 -13.62
C ARG A 22 -22.54 -1.89 -14.55
N THR A 23 -22.51 -0.58 -14.32
CA THR A 23 -23.26 0.40 -15.12
C THR A 23 -22.47 0.88 -16.33
N ALA A 24 -21.16 0.66 -16.34
CA ALA A 24 -20.27 0.99 -17.45
C ALA A 24 -19.10 -0.01 -17.59
N ALA A 25 -18.49 -0.03 -18.78
CA ALA A 25 -17.21 -0.72 -18.98
C ALA A 25 -16.12 -0.07 -18.11
N ALA A 26 -15.24 -0.89 -17.52
CA ALA A 26 -14.10 -0.33 -16.81
C ALA A 26 -13.12 0.33 -17.78
N VAL A 27 -12.64 1.51 -17.39
CA VAL A 27 -11.58 2.24 -18.09
C VAL A 27 -10.35 2.33 -17.20
N PRO A 28 -9.14 2.61 -17.72
CA PRO A 28 -7.99 2.93 -16.87
C PRO A 28 -8.28 4.10 -15.92
N ALA A 29 -7.69 4.09 -14.72
CA ALA A 29 -7.76 5.27 -13.85
C ALA A 29 -6.87 6.39 -14.44
N PRO A 30 -7.28 7.67 -14.34
CA PRO A 30 -6.51 8.77 -14.93
C PRO A 30 -5.26 9.15 -14.13
N ALA A 31 -5.19 8.75 -12.86
CA ALA A 31 -4.10 9.05 -11.93
C ALA A 31 -3.93 7.91 -10.92
N ALA A 32 -2.77 7.88 -10.28
CA ALA A 32 -2.57 7.07 -9.07
C ALA A 32 -3.57 7.48 -7.98
N PRO A 33 -4.00 6.54 -7.11
CA PRO A 33 -4.84 6.88 -5.97
C PRO A 33 -4.10 7.84 -5.03
N PRO A 34 -4.81 8.79 -4.37
CA PRO A 34 -4.18 9.64 -3.37
C PRO A 34 -3.64 8.78 -2.22
N GLY A 35 -2.41 9.05 -1.81
CA GLY A 35 -1.76 8.40 -0.69
C GLY A 35 -1.87 9.19 0.61
N VAL A 36 -1.60 8.52 1.71
CA VAL A 36 -1.39 9.12 3.04
C VAL A 36 0.05 8.95 3.49
N SER A 37 0.46 9.71 4.49
CA SER A 37 1.76 9.56 5.14
C SER A 37 1.87 8.23 5.89
N THR A 38 3.10 7.83 6.21
CA THR A 38 3.37 6.65 7.05
C THR A 38 2.78 6.77 8.46
N GLY A 39 2.69 7.99 9.01
CA GLY A 39 2.07 8.25 10.31
C GLY A 39 0.55 8.05 10.27
N GLU A 40 -0.12 8.66 9.29
CA GLU A 40 -1.57 8.50 9.09
C GLU A 40 -1.96 7.03 8.84
N ALA A 41 -1.12 6.28 8.12
CA ALA A 41 -1.33 4.85 7.92
C ALA A 41 -1.29 4.06 9.24
N LEU A 42 -0.35 4.38 10.14
CA LEU A 42 -0.27 3.76 11.47
C LEU A 42 -1.45 4.16 12.37
N GLU A 43 -1.88 5.42 12.29
CA GLU A 43 -3.06 5.89 13.02
C GLU A 43 -4.34 5.16 12.56
N ALA A 44 -4.52 5.03 11.25
CA ALA A 44 -5.64 4.30 10.66
C ALA A 44 -5.62 2.81 11.05
N TYR A 45 -4.45 2.15 10.96
CA TYR A 45 -4.29 0.77 11.41
C TYR A 45 -4.60 0.62 12.90
N GLY A 46 -4.08 1.52 13.75
CA GLY A 46 -4.34 1.50 15.19
C GLY A 46 -5.81 1.76 15.55
N ALA A 47 -6.50 2.61 14.79
CA ALA A 47 -7.94 2.81 14.94
C ALA A 47 -8.74 1.56 14.57
N ALA A 48 -8.43 0.95 13.43
CA ALA A 48 -9.08 -0.28 12.99
C ALA A 48 -8.83 -1.45 13.97
N LEU A 49 -7.59 -1.57 14.48
CA LEU A 49 -7.22 -2.61 15.45
C LEU A 49 -7.95 -2.46 16.80
N ARG A 50 -8.32 -1.23 17.21
CA ARG A 50 -9.15 -1.01 18.40
C ARG A 50 -10.57 -1.55 18.24
N GLU A 51 -11.12 -1.47 17.04
CA GLU A 51 -12.47 -1.96 16.72
C GLU A 51 -12.49 -3.47 16.44
N ASP A 52 -11.39 -4.04 15.95
CA ASP A 52 -11.20 -5.47 15.72
C ASP A 52 -9.81 -5.92 16.17
N PRO A 53 -9.66 -6.48 17.39
CA PRO A 53 -8.36 -6.87 17.92
C PRO A 53 -7.76 -8.10 17.22
N TRP A 54 -8.50 -8.76 16.31
CA TRP A 54 -8.00 -9.86 15.49
C TRP A 54 -7.54 -9.38 14.10
N LEU A 55 -7.59 -8.08 13.82
CA LEU A 55 -7.11 -7.50 12.56
C LEU A 55 -5.60 -7.71 12.40
N GLU A 56 -5.19 -8.43 11.36
CA GLU A 56 -3.76 -8.67 11.08
C GLU A 56 -3.08 -7.49 10.35
N SER A 57 -3.83 -6.84 9.45
CA SER A 57 -3.36 -5.74 8.61
C SER A 57 -4.50 -4.83 8.13
N TRP A 58 -4.15 -3.64 7.67
CA TRP A 58 -5.04 -2.62 7.14
C TRP A 58 -4.60 -2.18 5.74
N PRO A 59 -5.47 -2.25 4.71
CA PRO A 59 -5.13 -1.81 3.36
C PRO A 59 -4.99 -0.28 3.31
N VAL A 60 -3.88 0.19 2.75
CA VAL A 60 -3.60 1.63 2.67
C VAL A 60 -2.77 1.96 1.43
N VAL A 61 -3.01 3.14 0.87
CA VAL A 61 -2.16 3.74 -0.15
C VAL A 61 -1.23 4.72 0.57
N LEU A 62 0.07 4.44 0.57
CA LEU A 62 1.09 5.36 1.01
C LEU A 62 1.54 6.24 -0.15
N GLY A 63 1.80 7.51 0.11
CA GLY A 63 2.40 8.37 -0.89
C GLY A 63 2.37 9.84 -0.50
N PRO A 64 3.42 10.61 -0.82
CA PRO A 64 4.67 10.20 -1.47
C PRO A 64 5.65 9.49 -0.50
N VAL A 65 6.20 8.32 -0.89
CA VAL A 65 7.20 7.56 -0.09
C VAL A 65 8.40 7.12 -0.92
N VAL A 66 9.57 7.00 -0.30
CA VAL A 66 10.83 6.55 -0.92
C VAL A 66 11.21 5.17 -0.35
N PRO A 67 11.37 4.13 -1.20
CA PRO A 67 11.93 2.86 -0.77
C PRO A 67 13.42 3.01 -0.44
N VAL A 68 13.78 2.67 0.79
CA VAL A 68 15.14 2.70 1.30
C VAL A 68 15.60 1.26 1.55
N PRO A 69 16.55 0.72 0.76
CA PRO A 69 17.19 -0.54 1.07
C PRO A 69 17.89 -0.46 2.42
N GLY A 70 17.83 -1.53 3.21
CA GLY A 70 18.62 -1.62 4.44
C GLY A 70 20.12 -1.75 4.17
N ASP A 71 20.95 -1.27 5.09
CA ASP A 71 22.41 -1.42 5.03
C ASP A 71 22.86 -2.85 5.38
N GLY A 72 23.27 -3.61 4.36
CA GLY A 72 23.75 -4.98 4.50
C GLY A 72 22.70 -6.05 4.18
N ALA A 73 23.14 -7.30 4.06
CA ALA A 73 22.30 -8.40 3.57
C ALA A 73 21.09 -8.72 4.47
N GLU A 74 21.16 -8.39 5.75
CA GLU A 74 20.13 -8.69 6.76
C GLU A 74 19.27 -7.49 7.13
N ALA A 75 19.66 -6.27 6.73
CA ALA A 75 18.92 -5.09 7.08
C ALA A 75 17.56 -5.04 6.36
N ALA A 76 16.52 -4.70 7.11
CA ALA A 76 15.17 -4.60 6.60
C ALA A 76 15.04 -3.38 5.67
N TRP A 77 14.32 -3.57 4.57
CA TRP A 77 13.91 -2.45 3.73
C TRP A 77 12.94 -1.55 4.49
N GLN A 78 12.90 -0.28 4.12
CA GLN A 78 11.98 0.70 4.68
C GLN A 78 11.26 1.47 3.58
N LEU A 79 10.08 2.00 3.89
CA LEU A 79 9.44 3.06 3.11
C LEU A 79 9.46 4.32 3.95
N ALA A 80 10.31 5.27 3.57
CA ALA A 80 10.39 6.57 4.20
C ALA A 80 9.35 7.51 3.59
N ASP A 81 8.67 8.29 4.41
CA ASP A 81 7.92 9.44 3.96
C ASP A 81 8.84 10.40 3.17
N ALA A 82 8.33 11.05 2.12
CA ALA A 82 9.14 11.91 1.27
C ALA A 82 9.72 13.15 1.98
N GLN A 83 9.11 13.59 3.09
CA GLN A 83 9.63 14.63 3.96
C GLN A 83 10.70 14.11 4.93
N GLY A 84 10.97 12.80 4.96
CA GLY A 84 12.02 12.17 5.78
C GLY A 84 11.71 12.15 7.28
N THR A 85 10.46 12.36 7.67
CA THR A 85 10.05 12.49 9.08
C THR A 85 9.81 11.15 9.75
N SER A 86 9.41 10.14 8.99
CA SER A 86 9.15 8.79 9.50
C SER A 86 9.32 7.75 8.39
N ALA A 87 9.48 6.49 8.80
CA ALA A 87 9.60 5.37 7.88
C ALA A 87 8.92 4.13 8.46
N LEU A 88 8.31 3.32 7.59
CA LEU A 88 7.78 2.01 7.94
C LEU A 88 8.76 0.91 7.53
N PRO A 89 9.04 -0.07 8.41
CA PRO A 89 9.75 -1.26 7.99
C PRO A 89 8.91 -2.01 6.95
N VAL A 90 9.55 -2.52 5.91
CA VAL A 90 8.90 -3.34 4.91
C VAL A 90 8.87 -4.78 5.41
N SER A 91 7.66 -5.30 5.59
CA SER A 91 7.44 -6.70 5.92
C SER A 91 7.30 -7.52 4.65
N LEU A 92 8.15 -8.54 4.50
CA LEU A 92 7.97 -9.57 3.49
C LEU A 92 7.45 -10.84 4.16
N PRO A 93 6.29 -11.37 3.73
CA PRO A 93 5.85 -12.70 4.14
C PRO A 93 6.92 -13.74 3.82
N GLN A 94 7.08 -14.73 4.72
CA GLN A 94 8.05 -15.79 4.53
C GLN A 94 7.82 -16.51 3.19
N GLY A 95 8.91 -16.73 2.44
CA GLY A 95 8.86 -17.39 1.13
C GLY A 95 8.59 -16.46 -0.06
N ARG A 96 8.34 -15.15 0.13
CA ARG A 96 8.27 -14.22 -1.00
C ARG A 96 9.63 -13.76 -1.49
N SER A 97 9.78 -13.72 -2.80
CA SER A 97 10.96 -13.17 -3.47
C SER A 97 11.14 -11.69 -3.18
N ARG A 98 12.39 -11.25 -3.00
CA ARG A 98 12.74 -9.82 -2.89
C ARG A 98 12.70 -9.08 -4.23
N SER A 99 12.40 -9.76 -5.34
CA SER A 99 12.31 -9.14 -6.68
C SER A 99 11.30 -7.99 -6.74
N GLY A 100 10.20 -8.08 -5.98
CA GLY A 100 9.23 -6.99 -5.85
C GLY A 100 9.83 -5.72 -5.26
N LEU A 101 10.70 -5.83 -4.25
CA LEU A 101 11.36 -4.67 -3.64
C LEU A 101 12.39 -4.03 -4.57
N TRP A 102 13.13 -4.84 -5.32
CA TRP A 102 14.04 -4.32 -6.35
C TRP A 102 13.29 -3.65 -7.50
N ARG A 103 12.13 -4.19 -7.90
CA ARG A 103 11.23 -3.52 -8.86
C ARG A 103 10.74 -2.19 -8.30
N LEU A 104 10.31 -2.15 -7.04
CA LEU A 104 9.88 -0.93 -6.37
C LEU A 104 11.02 0.13 -6.34
N ALA A 105 12.24 -0.27 -6.01
CA ALA A 105 13.40 0.61 -6.03
C ALA A 105 13.70 1.15 -7.44
N ALA A 106 13.61 0.29 -8.46
CA ALA A 106 13.80 0.70 -9.86
C ALA A 106 12.71 1.67 -10.34
N LEU A 107 11.45 1.46 -9.94
CA LEU A 107 10.35 2.38 -10.24
C LEU A 107 10.54 3.75 -9.58
N SER A 108 11.05 3.75 -8.35
CA SER A 108 11.34 4.96 -7.58
C SER A 108 12.51 5.75 -8.14
N GLY A 109 13.58 5.08 -8.59
CA GLY A 109 14.81 5.75 -9.04
C GLY A 109 15.48 6.59 -7.93
N GLY A 110 15.15 6.34 -6.66
CA GLY A 110 15.55 7.16 -5.50
C GLY A 110 14.60 8.33 -5.19
N GLY A 111 13.57 8.55 -6.02
CA GLY A 111 12.53 9.55 -5.81
C GLY A 111 11.27 8.98 -5.14
N PRO A 112 10.32 9.87 -4.76
CA PRO A 112 9.06 9.46 -4.16
C PRO A 112 8.18 8.70 -5.15
N VAL A 113 7.42 7.73 -4.64
CA VAL A 113 6.40 6.94 -5.35
C VAL A 113 5.14 6.82 -4.51
N THR A 114 4.04 6.39 -5.15
CA THR A 114 2.82 5.99 -4.45
C THR A 114 2.79 4.46 -4.38
N VAL A 115 2.44 3.90 -3.23
CA VAL A 115 2.46 2.45 -2.99
C VAL A 115 1.21 2.02 -2.27
N PHE A 116 0.45 1.11 -2.87
CA PHE A 116 -0.63 0.38 -2.21
C PHE A 116 -0.07 -0.88 -1.55
N GLY A 117 -0.53 -1.15 -0.34
CA GLY A 117 -0.15 -2.33 0.40
C GLY A 117 -0.93 -2.47 1.69
N GLU A 118 -0.41 -3.32 2.57
CA GLU A 118 -1.04 -3.66 3.83
C GLU A 118 -0.13 -3.20 4.98
N CYS A 119 -0.66 -2.36 5.86
CA CYS A 119 0.00 -1.96 7.09
C CYS A 119 -0.42 -2.91 8.22
N GLY A 120 0.53 -3.61 8.84
CA GLY A 120 0.26 -4.51 9.94
C GLY A 120 1.31 -4.44 11.04
N HIS A 121 1.16 -5.29 12.06
CA HIS A 121 2.04 -5.32 13.23
C HIS A 121 3.54 -5.55 12.93
N ARG A 122 3.88 -6.10 11.75
CA ARG A 122 5.28 -6.33 11.31
C ARG A 122 5.83 -5.24 10.40
N GLY A 123 5.04 -4.20 10.12
CA GLY A 123 5.36 -3.17 9.15
C GLY A 123 4.44 -3.21 7.93
N PHE A 124 4.93 -2.70 6.81
CA PHE A 124 4.16 -2.53 5.59
C PHE A 124 4.54 -3.57 4.53
N THR A 125 3.55 -4.24 3.95
CA THR A 125 3.75 -5.15 2.81
C THR A 125 3.33 -4.47 1.52
N PRO A 126 4.28 -4.04 0.66
CA PRO A 126 3.96 -3.37 -0.60
C PRO A 126 3.41 -4.37 -1.63
N LEU A 127 2.31 -4.02 -2.29
CA LEU A 127 1.62 -4.89 -3.24
C LEU A 127 1.58 -4.29 -4.66
N THR A 128 1.43 -2.97 -4.78
CA THR A 128 1.35 -2.26 -6.06
C THR A 128 1.97 -0.89 -5.92
N ALA A 129 2.67 -0.41 -6.95
CA ALA A 129 3.25 0.92 -6.96
C ALA A 129 2.90 1.70 -8.23
N TRP A 130 2.95 3.01 -8.11
CA TRP A 130 2.80 3.97 -9.20
C TRP A 130 3.99 4.92 -9.20
N GLN A 131 4.47 5.23 -10.41
CA GLN A 131 5.43 6.32 -10.60
C GLN A 131 4.69 7.67 -10.54
N PRO A 132 5.35 8.77 -10.12
CA PRO A 132 4.70 10.08 -9.96
C PRO A 132 3.90 10.54 -11.18
N ASP A 133 4.43 10.28 -12.38
CA ASP A 133 3.86 10.75 -13.64
C ASP A 133 3.16 9.65 -14.46
N SER A 134 2.90 8.49 -13.83
CA SER A 134 2.22 7.37 -14.50
C SER A 134 1.04 6.85 -13.69
N PRO A 135 -0.17 6.82 -14.28
CA PRO A 135 -1.33 6.17 -13.66
C PRO A 135 -1.26 4.63 -13.74
N GLU A 136 -0.26 4.07 -14.42
CA GLU A 136 -0.13 2.63 -14.61
C GLU A 136 0.29 1.93 -13.30
N PRO A 137 -0.55 1.04 -12.74
CA PRO A 137 -0.20 0.28 -11.55
C PRO A 137 0.80 -0.82 -11.89
N VAL A 138 1.90 -0.89 -11.15
CA VAL A 138 2.90 -1.95 -11.30
C VAL A 138 2.79 -2.94 -10.13
N PRO A 139 2.46 -4.22 -10.40
CA PRO A 139 2.39 -5.24 -9.36
C PRO A 139 3.78 -5.61 -8.84
N LEU A 140 3.88 -5.77 -7.51
CA LEU A 140 5.11 -6.09 -6.79
C LEU A 140 5.13 -7.54 -6.26
N VAL A 141 4.13 -8.33 -6.60
CA VAL A 141 3.89 -9.70 -6.12
C VAL A 141 4.00 -10.72 -7.23
#